data_AF-U9U4A1-F1
#
_entry.id   AF-U9U4A1-F1
#
_cell.length_a   1.000
_cell.length_b   1.000
_cell.length_c   1.000
_cell.angle_alpha   90.00
_cell.angle_beta   90.00
_cell.angle_gamma   90.00
#
_symmetry.space_group_name_H-M   'P 1'
#
loop_
_entity.id
_entity.type
_entity.pdbx_description
1 polymer ?
#
loop_
_entity_poly.entity_id
_entity_poly.type
_entity_poly.pdbx_seq_one_letter_code
_entity_poly.pdbx_strand_id
1 'polypeptide(L)' 'MLLRNISLLIEQFQISVYAYIDDTVFLESSKVRMQKIVDIANEFYSINDIDINTKKSKMIIINLTVERQE' A
#
# COMPACT_ATOMS: atom_id res chain seq x y z
N MET A 1 23.73 -0.93 34.81
CA MET A 1 22.73 -0.01 34.24
C MET A 1 23.17 0.33 32.83
N LEU A 2 22.75 -0.45 31.83
CA LEU A 2 23.09 -0.23 30.42
C LEU A 2 21.83 0.27 29.72
N LEU A 3 21.78 1.57 29.44
CA LEU A 3 20.75 2.16 28.59
C LEU A 3 21.09 1.78 27.14
N ARG A 4 20.33 0.83 26.58
CA ARG A 4 20.38 0.50 25.16
C ARG A 4 19.79 1.68 24.37
N ASN A 5 20.61 2.29 23.52
CA ASN A 5 20.16 3.16 22.45
C ASN A 5 19.20 2.37 21.55
N ILE A 6 17.89 2.60 21.69
CA ILE A 6 16.90 2.17 20.70
C ILE A 6 16.92 3.25 19.62
N SER A 7 17.79 3.07 18.63
CA SER A 7 17.65 3.80 17.37
C SER A 7 16.34 3.30 16.74
N LEU A 8 15.30 4.13 16.76
CA LEU A 8 14.07 3.89 16.01
C LEU A 8 14.46 3.82 14.52
N LEU A 9 14.47 2.60 13.97
CA LEU A 9 14.57 2.39 12.53
C LEU A 9 13.29 2.94 11.90
N ILE A 10 13.35 4.18 11.43
CA ILE A 10 12.29 4.77 10.62
C ILE A 10 12.43 4.16 9.21
N GLU A 11 11.56 3.22 8.85
CA GLU A 11 11.45 2.71 7.48
C GLU A 11 10.86 3.83 6.61
N GLN A 12 11.66 4.41 5.71
CA GLN A 12 11.15 5.35 4.72
C GLN A 12 10.43 4.58 3.62
N PHE A 13 9.17 4.93 3.38
CA PHE A 13 8.34 4.24 2.40
C PHE A 13 7.81 5.24 1.37
N GLN A 14 8.32 5.14 0.15
CA GLN A 14 7.87 5.95 -0.98
C GLN A 14 6.71 5.25 -1.70
N ILE A 15 5.61 5.98 -1.87
CA ILE A 15 4.38 5.51 -2.52
C ILE A 15 4.05 6.44 -3.68
N SER A 16 3.76 5.89 -4.86
CA SER A 16 3.11 6.63 -5.94
C SER A 16 1.60 6.52 -5.81
N VAL A 17 0.93 7.65 -5.63
CA VAL A 17 -0.52 7.75 -5.42
C VAL A 17 -1.13 8.79 -6.35
N TYR A 18 -2.33 8.51 -6.84
CA TYR A 18 -3.20 9.45 -7.54
C TYR A 18 -4.54 9.48 -6.82
N ALA A 19 -5.05 10.66 -6.49
CA ALA A 19 -6.32 10.82 -5.79
C ALA A 19 -7.18 11.88 -6.48
N TYR A 20 -8.47 11.61 -6.59
CA TYR A 20 -9.47 12.54 -7.11
C TYR A 20 -10.76 12.39 -6.29
N ILE A 21 -11.07 13.40 -5.46
CA ILE A 21 -12.21 13.39 -4.53
C ILE A 21 -12.14 12.17 -3.59
N ASP A 22 -13.00 11.17 -3.77
CA ASP A 22 -13.08 9.94 -2.98
C ASP A 22 -12.34 8.76 -3.62
N ASP A 23 -11.98 8.87 -4.90
CA ASP A 23 -11.25 7.82 -5.62
C ASP A 23 -9.74 7.95 -5.37
N THR A 24 -9.11 6.84 -4.99
CA THR A 24 -7.66 6.74 -4.76
C THR A 24 -7.08 5.56 -5.52
N VAL A 25 -5.98 5.79 -6.23
CA VAL A 25 -5.23 4.78 -6.98
C VAL A 25 -3.80 4.73 -6.47
N PHE A 26 -3.36 3.55 -6.07
CA PHE A 26 -1.98 3.26 -5.70
C PHE A 26 -1.26 2.54 -6.83
N LEU A 27 -0.01 2.93 -7.09
CA LEU A 27 0.84 2.34 -8.13
C LEU A 27 2.11 1.78 -7.48
N GLU A 28 2.37 0.49 -7.72
CA GLU A 28 3.57 -0.19 -7.20
C GLU A 28 3.88 -1.41 -8.08
N SER A 29 5.18 -1.66 -8.31
CA SER A 29 5.65 -2.79 -9.14
C SER A 29 5.80 -4.09 -8.34
N SER A 30 5.92 -4.01 -7.00
CA SER A 30 5.99 -5.17 -6.12
C SER A 30 4.64 -5.46 -5.46
N LYS A 31 4.14 -6.69 -5.64
CA LYS A 31 2.93 -7.17 -4.94
C LYS A 31 3.07 -7.09 -3.41
N VAL A 32 4.25 -7.37 -2.88
CA VAL A 32 4.52 -7.32 -1.42
C VAL A 32 4.43 -5.87 -0.93
N ARG A 33 5.02 -4.92 -1.67
CA ARG A 33 4.93 -3.50 -1.31
C ARG A 33 3.52 -2.95 -1.51
N MET A 34 2.79 -3.40 -2.52
CA MET A 34 1.37 -3.05 -2.70
C MET A 34 0.53 -3.48 -1.49
N GLN A 35 0.76 -4.68 -0.95
CA GLN A 35 0.06 -5.10 0.27
C GLN A 35 0.40 -4.19 1.45
N LYS A 36 1.68 -3.85 1.65
CA LYS A 36 2.08 -2.86 2.67
C LYS A 36 1.36 -1.51 2.49
N ILE A 37 1.23 -1.02 1.26
CA ILE A 37 0.49 0.22 0.95
C ILE A 37 -0.98 0.09 1.37
N VAL A 38 -1.63 -1.01 1.01
CA VAL A 38 -3.03 -1.27 1.37
C VAL A 38 -3.21 -1.37 2.88
N ASP A 39 -2.29 -2.02 3.58
CA ASP A 39 -2.35 -2.14 5.05
C ASP A 39 -2.24 -0.76 5.72
N ILE A 40 -1.28 0.07 5.30
CA ILE A 40 -1.12 1.46 5.77
C ILE A 40 -2.37 2.29 5.45
N ALA A 41 -2.91 2.15 4.24
CA ALA A 41 -4.11 2.88 3.84
C ALA A 41 -5.32 2.48 4.70
N ASN A 42 -5.51 1.18 4.96
CA ASN A 42 -6.57 0.69 5.83
C ASN A 42 -6.45 1.22 7.26
N GLU A 43 -5.24 1.27 7.83
CA GLU A 43 -5.01 1.91 9.13
C GLU A 43 -5.37 3.40 9.11
N PHE A 44 -4.93 4.12 8.07
CA PHE A 44 -5.27 5.53 7.89
C PHE A 44 -6.80 5.75 7.80
N TYR A 45 -7.50 4.96 6.99
CA TYR A 45 -8.94 5.06 6.85
C TYR A 45 -9.67 4.72 8.16
N SER A 46 -9.21 3.69 8.88
CA SER A 46 -9.78 3.31 10.18
C SER A 46 -9.59 4.40 11.25
N ILE A 47 -8.43 5.06 11.30
CA ILE A 47 -8.14 6.13 12.27
C ILE A 47 -9.02 7.35 12.00
N ASN A 48 -9.33 7.61 10.73
CA ASN A 48 -10.09 8.78 10.29
C ASN A 48 -11.60 8.49 10.11
N ASP A 49 -12.08 7.32 10.51
CA ASP A 49 -13.48 6.91 10.37
C ASP A 49 -14.00 7.01 8.92
N ILE A 50 -13.15 6.60 7.96
CA ILE A 50 -13.44 6.57 6.52
C ILE A 50 -13.82 5.15 6.11
N ASP A 51 -15.05 4.97 5.66
CA ASP A 51 -15.52 3.69 5.10
C ASP A 51 -15.06 3.48 3.66
N ILE A 52 -14.33 2.39 3.43
CA ILE A 52 -13.88 2.01 2.09
C ILE A 52 -14.94 1.16 1.39
N ASN A 53 -15.28 1.52 0.16
CA ASN A 53 -16.12 0.68 -0.69
C ASN A 53 -15.33 -0.48 -1.30
N THR A 54 -15.12 -1.55 -0.52
CA THR A 54 -14.36 -2.75 -0.92
C THR A 54 -14.92 -3.43 -2.18
N LYS A 55 -16.21 -3.27 -2.49
CA LYS A 55 -16.82 -3.80 -3.73
C LYS A 55 -16.31 -3.06 -4.98
N LYS A 56 -16.05 -1.76 -4.85
CA LYS A 56 -15.51 -0.90 -5.91
C LYS A 56 -13.98 -0.95 -6.00
N SER A 57 -13.28 -1.25 -4.90
CA SER A 57 -11.82 -1.41 -4.91
C SER A 57 -11.37 -2.59 -5.79
N LYS A 58 -10.43 -2.35 -6.71
CA LYS A 58 -9.89 -3.36 -7.63
C LYS A 58 -8.36 -3.30 -7.69
N MET A 59 -7.73 -4.47 -7.79
CA MET A 59 -6.30 -4.59 -8.13
C MET A 59 -6.17 -4.83 -9.63
N ILE A 60 -5.43 -3.98 -10.31
CA ILE A 60 -5.11 -4.11 -11.74
C ILE A 60 -3.62 -4.45 -11.85
N ILE A 61 -3.29 -5.52 -12.58
CA ILE A 61 -1.90 -5.91 -12.86
C ILE A 61 -1.60 -5.55 -14.32
N ILE A 62 -0.60 -4.71 -14.53
CA ILE A 62 -0.15 -4.27 -15.85
C ILE A 62 1.14 -5.01 -16.19
N ASN A 63 1.33 -5.38 -17.46
CA ASN A 63 2.53 -6.05 -17.98
C ASN A 63 2.81 -7.41 -17.30
N LEU A 64 1.78 -8.22 -17.10
CA LEU A 64 1.98 -9.59 -16.63
C LEU A 64 2.79 -10.37 -17.68
N THR A 65 4.04 -10.71 -17.37
CA THR A 65 4.78 -11.72 -18.14
C THR A 65 4.18 -13.08 -17.84
N VAL A 66 3.21 -13.47 -18.67
CA VAL A 66 2.70 -14.83 -18.69
C VAL A 66 3.76 -15.66 -19.43
N GLU A 67 4.47 -16.54 -18.73
CA GLU A 67 5.20 -17.62 -19.40
C GLU A 67 4.18 -18.41 -20.21
N ARG A 68 4.26 -18.32 -21.54
CA ARG A 68 3.45 -19.20 -22.40
C ARG A 68 3.94 -20.61 -22.13
N GLN A 69 3.06 -21.45 -21.59
CA GLN A 69 3.29 -22.88 -21.63
C GLN A 69 3.14 -23.30 -23.09
N GLU A 70 4.27 -23.43 -23.78
CA GLU A 70 4.36 -24.12 -25.08
C GLU A 70 4.10 -25.61 -24.92
#